data_AF-A0A0F0HR16-F1
#
_entry.id   AF-A0A0F0HR16-F1
#
_cell.length_a   1.000
_cell.length_b   1.000
_cell.length_c   1.000
_cell.angle_alpha   90.00
_cell.angle_beta   90.00
_cell.angle_gamma   90.00
#
_symmetry.space_group_name_H-M   'P 1'
#
loop_
_entity.id
_entity.type
_entity.pdbx_description
1 polymer ?
#
loop_
_entity_poly.entity_id
_entity_poly.type
_entity_poly.pdbx_seq_one_letter_code
_entity_poly.pdbx_strand_id
1 'polypeptide(L)'
;HPVVGPFIDPALFRTAALERDLEHLRGPGWRAGLSPLPATAAYTARVEELTTDWPNGYLAHHYTRYLGDLSGGQIIRGIAEKTWGFERKGAGVHFYVFEQVGNPAAFKRDYRAKLDTAGLAMDEIERRRVVDECKRAFTLNGAVFADLDTRYPLSA
;
A
#
# COMPACT_ATOMS: atom_id res chain seq x y z
N HIS A 1 -18.60 8.40 1.48
CA HIS A 1 -19.07 7.03 1.14
C HIS A 1 -19.24 6.21 2.43
N PRO A 2 -20.41 5.62 2.71
CA PRO A 2 -20.71 5.01 4.02
C PRO A 2 -19.86 3.77 4.37
N VAL A 3 -19.53 2.95 3.37
CA VAL A 3 -18.72 1.73 3.58
C VAL A 3 -17.23 2.04 3.70
N VAL A 4 -16.72 2.96 2.88
CA VAL A 4 -15.28 3.20 2.73
C VAL A 4 -14.78 4.28 3.68
N GLY A 5 -15.60 5.29 3.95
CA GLY A 5 -15.27 6.41 4.83
C GLY A 5 -14.67 6.00 6.18
N PRO A 6 -15.23 4.98 6.89
CA PRO A 6 -14.69 4.51 8.16
C PRO A 6 -13.25 3.97 8.11
N PHE A 7 -12.71 3.67 6.92
CA PHE A 7 -11.35 3.18 6.71
C PHE A 7 -10.34 4.29 6.42
N ILE A 8 -10.81 5.50 6.07
CA ILE A 8 -9.93 6.63 5.76
C ILE A 8 -9.33 7.16 7.07
N ASP A 9 -8.08 6.78 7.31
CA ASP A 9 -7.35 7.11 8.53
C ASP A 9 -5.99 7.73 8.15
N PRO A 10 -5.75 9.02 8.49
CA PRO A 10 -4.47 9.67 8.25
C PRO A 10 -3.26 8.93 8.84
N ALA A 11 -3.45 8.12 9.89
CA ALA A 11 -2.39 7.31 10.47
C ALA A 11 -1.79 6.28 9.50
N LEU A 12 -2.55 5.91 8.45
CA LEU A 12 -2.12 4.99 7.41
C LEU A 12 -1.46 5.67 6.22
N PHE A 13 -1.67 6.98 6.01
CA PHE A 13 -1.20 7.64 4.79
C PHE A 13 0.32 7.56 4.64
N ARG A 14 0.78 7.18 3.46
CA ARG A 14 2.20 6.88 3.18
C ARG A 14 2.89 7.90 2.28
N THR A 15 2.14 8.77 1.59
CA THR A 15 2.71 9.71 0.60
C THR A 15 3.82 10.56 1.21
N ALA A 16 3.56 11.28 2.32
CA ALA A 16 4.59 12.11 2.95
C ALA A 16 5.83 11.32 3.43
N ALA A 17 5.65 10.06 3.84
CA ALA A 17 6.77 9.19 4.20
C ALA A 17 7.59 8.76 2.97
N LEU A 18 6.92 8.40 1.87
CA LEU A 18 7.56 8.09 0.59
C LEU A 18 8.32 9.28 0.02
N GLU A 19 7.78 10.49 0.13
CA GLU A 19 8.44 11.70 -0.36
C GLU A 19 9.73 11.99 0.42
N ARG A 20 9.72 11.83 1.76
CA ARG A 20 10.93 11.94 2.58
C ARG A 20 11.98 10.88 2.23
N ASP A 21 11.55 9.65 2.01
CA ASP A 21 12.46 8.57 1.60
C ASP A 21 13.05 8.84 0.21
N LEU A 22 12.25 9.30 -0.75
CA LEU A 22 12.72 9.63 -2.10
C LEU A 22 13.67 10.83 -2.11
N GLU A 23 13.44 11.83 -1.27
CA GLU A 23 14.38 12.95 -1.10
C GLU A 23 15.72 12.48 -0.53
N HIS A 24 15.72 11.55 0.43
CA HIS A 24 16.96 10.94 0.92
C HIS A 24 17.66 10.11 -0.17
N LEU A 25 16.91 9.30 -0.92
CA LEU A 25 17.46 8.33 -1.88
C LEU A 25 17.89 8.96 -3.21
N ARG A 26 17.24 10.03 -3.67
CA ARG A 26 17.50 10.69 -4.97
C ARG A 26 17.87 12.17 -4.85
N GLY A 27 17.88 12.74 -3.65
CA GLY A 27 18.15 14.16 -3.39
C GLY A 27 16.95 15.09 -3.57
N PRO A 28 17.11 16.42 -3.38
CA PRO A 28 16.02 17.41 -3.42
C PRO A 28 15.25 17.46 -4.77
N GLY A 29 15.92 17.05 -5.85
CA GLY A 29 15.34 16.95 -7.20
C GLY A 29 14.65 15.62 -7.49
N TRP A 30 14.31 14.80 -6.49
CA TRP A 30 13.87 13.42 -6.67
C TRP A 30 12.67 13.23 -7.61
N ARG A 31 11.84 14.25 -7.83
CA ARG A 31 10.72 14.18 -8.78
C ARG A 31 11.18 14.25 -10.24
N ALA A 32 12.29 14.92 -10.51
CA ALA A 32 12.79 15.10 -11.86
C ALA A 32 13.11 13.76 -12.53
N GLY A 33 12.58 13.56 -13.73
CA GLY A 33 12.79 12.37 -14.54
C GLY A 33 12.15 11.09 -13.98
N LEU A 34 11.28 11.16 -12.97
CA LEU A 34 10.47 10.00 -12.58
C LEU A 34 9.34 9.79 -13.59
N SER A 35 9.19 8.55 -14.02
CA SER A 35 8.03 8.10 -14.78
C SER A 35 7.62 6.73 -14.27
N PRO A 36 6.31 6.47 -14.07
CA PRO A 36 5.87 5.16 -13.63
C PRO A 36 6.19 4.12 -14.71
N LEU A 37 6.59 2.93 -14.28
CA LEU A 37 6.62 1.76 -15.17
C LEU A 37 5.18 1.38 -15.58
N PRO A 38 4.99 0.66 -16.70
CA PRO A 38 3.66 0.30 -17.18
C PRO A 38 2.74 -0.34 -16.12
N ALA A 39 3.25 -1.27 -15.31
CA ALA A 39 2.47 -1.90 -14.24
C ALA A 39 2.10 -0.92 -13.12
N THR A 40 3.00 0.01 -12.76
CA THR A 40 2.70 1.07 -11.78
C THR A 40 1.60 1.99 -12.31
N ALA A 41 1.67 2.40 -13.58
CA ALA A 41 0.64 3.23 -14.20
C ALA A 41 -0.72 2.51 -14.26
N ALA A 42 -0.73 1.22 -14.63
CA ALA A 42 -1.94 0.39 -14.68
C ALA A 42 -2.57 0.20 -13.29
N TYR A 43 -1.75 0.03 -12.25
CA TYR A 43 -2.24 -0.09 -10.89
C TYR A 43 -2.84 1.25 -10.41
N THR A 44 -2.14 2.37 -10.58
CA THR A 44 -2.67 3.70 -10.25
C THR A 44 -4.00 3.97 -10.95
N ALA A 45 -4.09 3.71 -12.26
CA ALA A 45 -5.32 3.91 -13.03
C ALA A 45 -6.49 3.06 -12.50
N ARG A 46 -6.26 1.81 -12.08
CA ARG A 46 -7.30 1.00 -11.46
C ARG A 46 -7.78 1.59 -10.14
N VAL A 47 -6.87 2.09 -9.29
CA VAL A 47 -7.27 2.72 -8.03
C VAL A 47 -8.11 3.97 -8.27
N GLU A 48 -7.76 4.78 -9.27
CA GLU A 48 -8.52 5.99 -9.67
C GLU A 48 -9.90 5.67 -10.25
N GLU A 49 -10.01 4.63 -11.09
CA GLU A 49 -11.30 4.13 -11.60
C GLU A 49 -12.24 3.75 -10.44
N LEU A 50 -11.73 3.01 -9.45
CA LEU A 50 -12.52 2.54 -8.32
C LEU A 50 -13.04 3.67 -7.44
N THR A 51 -12.28 4.74 -7.23
CA THR A 51 -12.73 5.86 -6.38
C THR A 51 -13.87 6.65 -7.02
N THR A 52 -14.01 6.58 -8.34
CA THR A 52 -15.08 7.26 -9.10
C THR A 52 -16.29 6.35 -9.29
N ASP A 53 -16.07 5.12 -9.79
CA ASP A 53 -17.14 4.29 -10.34
C ASP A 53 -17.64 3.22 -9.36
N TRP A 54 -16.76 2.73 -8.48
CA TRP A 54 -17.10 1.64 -7.56
C TRP A 54 -16.29 1.70 -6.25
N PRO A 55 -16.63 2.63 -5.34
CA PRO A 55 -15.83 2.87 -4.14
C PRO A 55 -15.67 1.65 -3.24
N ASN A 56 -16.63 0.73 -3.20
CA ASN A 56 -16.48 -0.51 -2.42
C ASN A 56 -15.29 -1.36 -2.88
N GLY A 57 -14.97 -1.36 -4.18
CA GLY A 57 -13.78 -2.03 -4.71
C GLY A 57 -12.47 -1.41 -4.20
N TYR A 58 -12.45 -0.12 -3.86
CA TYR A 58 -11.28 0.52 -3.25
C TYR A 58 -10.87 -0.14 -1.92
N LEU A 59 -11.83 -0.71 -1.17
CA LEU A 59 -11.55 -1.42 0.08
C LEU A 59 -10.59 -2.59 -0.12
N ALA A 60 -10.65 -3.26 -1.28
CA ALA A 60 -9.75 -4.36 -1.61
C ALA A 60 -8.29 -3.91 -1.68
N HIS A 61 -8.01 -2.78 -2.33
CA HIS A 61 -6.65 -2.24 -2.45
C HIS A 61 -6.17 -1.62 -1.13
N HIS A 62 -7.06 -0.93 -0.41
CA HIS A 62 -6.77 -0.39 0.92
C HIS A 62 -6.37 -1.50 1.89
N TYR A 63 -7.13 -2.60 1.93
CA TYR A 63 -6.81 -3.79 2.72
C TYR A 63 -5.46 -4.38 2.31
N THR A 64 -5.30 -4.67 1.01
CA THR A 64 -4.12 -5.36 0.46
C THR A 64 -2.84 -4.61 0.77
N ARG A 65 -2.84 -3.27 0.63
CA ARG A 65 -1.67 -2.44 0.89
C ARG A 65 -1.42 -2.27 2.39
N TYR A 66 -2.35 -1.66 3.12
CA TYR A 66 -2.06 -1.22 4.49
C TYR A 66 -1.95 -2.36 5.50
N LEU A 67 -2.78 -3.41 5.41
CA LEU A 67 -2.60 -4.56 6.31
C LEU A 67 -1.37 -5.39 5.96
N GLY A 68 -0.97 -5.42 4.69
CA GLY A 68 0.30 -5.96 4.24
C GLY A 68 1.47 -5.20 4.88
N ASP A 69 1.48 -3.87 4.78
CA ASP A 69 2.54 -3.01 5.31
C ASP A 69 2.64 -3.10 6.85
N LEU A 70 1.51 -3.15 7.56
CA LEU A 70 1.45 -3.33 9.02
C LEU A 70 1.77 -4.75 9.51
N SER A 71 1.95 -5.71 8.60
CA SER A 71 2.24 -7.11 8.93
C SER A 71 3.64 -7.51 8.47
N GLY A 72 3.87 -7.53 7.16
CA GLY A 72 5.16 -7.91 6.56
C GLY A 72 6.15 -6.75 6.43
N GLY A 73 5.66 -5.50 6.40
CA GLY A 73 6.52 -4.33 6.16
C GLY A 73 7.63 -4.15 7.21
N GLN A 74 7.44 -4.65 8.44
CA GLN A 74 8.50 -4.60 9.46
C GLN A 74 9.68 -5.51 9.15
N ILE A 75 9.44 -6.65 8.50
CA ILE A 75 10.49 -7.57 8.03
C ILE A 75 11.24 -6.90 6.88
N ILE A 76 10.52 -6.36 5.90
CA ILE A 76 11.12 -5.67 4.75
C ILE A 76 11.94 -4.46 5.21
N ARG A 77 11.45 -3.68 6.18
CA ARG A 77 12.22 -2.59 6.80
C ARG A 77 13.56 -3.09 7.35
N GLY A 78 13.54 -4.15 8.16
CA GLY A 78 14.77 -4.68 8.77
C GLY A 78 15.77 -5.19 7.73
N ILE A 79 15.28 -5.77 6.63
CA ILE A 79 16.13 -6.16 5.50
C ILE A 79 16.73 -4.91 4.84
N ALA A 80 15.92 -3.89 4.54
CA ALA A 80 16.38 -2.64 3.93
C ALA A 80 17.44 -1.92 4.78
N GLU A 81 17.17 -1.75 6.08
CA GLU A 81 18.10 -1.16 7.06
C GLU A 81 19.45 -1.87 7.05
N LYS A 82 19.45 -3.21 7.06
CA LYS A 82 20.68 -4.01 7.04
C LYS A 82 21.40 -3.94 5.69
N THR A 83 20.67 -4.10 4.59
CA THR A 83 21.26 -4.21 3.23
C THR A 83 21.90 -2.90 2.79
N TRP A 84 21.31 -1.76 3.15
CA TRP A 84 21.78 -0.44 2.70
C TRP A 84 22.41 0.41 3.80
N GLY A 85 22.52 -0.13 5.03
CA GLY A 85 23.15 0.57 6.15
C GLY A 85 22.34 1.77 6.66
N PHE A 86 21.02 1.76 6.48
CA PHE A 86 20.17 2.85 6.97
C PHE A 86 20.01 2.80 8.49
N GLU A 87 19.86 3.98 9.08
CA GLU A 87 19.51 4.10 10.49
C GLU A 87 18.16 3.44 10.78
N ARG A 88 18.04 2.85 11.98
CA ARG A 88 16.82 2.17 12.40
C ARG A 88 15.65 3.16 12.40
N LYS A 89 14.60 2.86 11.62
CA LYS A 89 13.43 3.73 11.40
C LYS A 89 13.79 5.12 10.85
N GLY A 90 14.95 5.26 10.21
CA GLY A 90 15.46 6.53 9.69
C GLY A 90 15.13 6.75 8.22
N ALA A 91 15.92 7.64 7.61
CA ALA A 91 15.81 8.00 6.20
C ALA A 91 16.04 6.81 5.26
N GLY A 92 15.23 6.73 4.19
CA GLY A 92 15.21 5.61 3.25
C GLY A 92 14.22 4.51 3.62
N VAL A 93 13.63 4.53 4.82
CA VAL A 93 12.67 3.52 5.30
C VAL A 93 11.47 4.08 6.08
N HIS A 94 11.22 5.39 6.06
CA HIS A 94 10.06 6.00 6.74
C HIS A 94 8.72 5.44 6.26
N PHE A 95 8.63 4.99 5.01
CA PHE A 95 7.45 4.33 4.46
C PHE A 95 6.94 3.19 5.37
N TYR A 96 7.86 2.41 5.96
CA TYR A 96 7.55 1.28 6.85
C TYR A 96 7.28 1.68 8.30
N VAL A 97 7.33 2.97 8.63
CA VAL A 97 7.16 3.49 10.00
C VAL A 97 5.80 4.17 10.12
N PHE A 98 4.89 3.52 10.85
CA PHE A 98 3.54 4.05 11.13
C PHE A 98 3.54 4.74 12.49
N GLU A 99 4.10 5.94 12.56
CA GLU A 99 4.31 6.70 13.82
C GLU A 99 3.00 6.98 14.58
N GLN A 100 1.89 7.15 13.85
CA GLN A 100 0.57 7.41 14.42
C GLN A 100 -0.16 6.12 14.84
N VAL A 101 0.36 4.94 14.50
CA VAL A 101 -0.20 3.64 14.89
C VAL A 101 0.56 3.12 16.11
N GLY A 102 0.08 3.48 17.30
CA GLY A 102 0.75 3.10 18.56
C GLY A 102 0.79 1.58 18.81
N ASN A 103 -0.33 0.88 18.58
CA ASN A 103 -0.42 -0.57 18.74
C ASN A 103 -0.89 -1.24 17.42
N PRO A 104 0.03 -1.75 16.59
CA PRO A 104 -0.32 -2.39 15.32
C PRO A 104 -1.24 -3.61 15.45
N ALA A 105 -1.16 -4.36 16.56
CA ALA A 105 -2.02 -5.53 16.76
C ALA A 105 -3.47 -5.10 17.03
N ALA A 106 -3.65 -4.11 17.91
CA ALA A 106 -4.96 -3.51 18.18
C ALA A 106 -5.54 -2.87 16.92
N PHE A 107 -4.74 -2.07 16.20
CA PHE A 107 -5.15 -1.45 14.95
C PHE A 107 -5.66 -2.48 13.92
N LYS A 108 -4.92 -3.58 13.72
CA LYS A 108 -5.32 -4.64 12.78
C LYS A 108 -6.58 -5.39 13.23
N ARG A 109 -6.83 -5.53 14.53
CA ARG A 109 -8.08 -6.11 15.04
C ARG A 109 -9.26 -5.18 14.74
N ASP A 110 -9.10 -3.90 15.04
CA ASP A 110 -10.17 -2.91 14.84
C ASP A 110 -10.45 -2.71 13.33
N TYR A 111 -9.41 -2.77 12.49
CA TYR A 111 -9.56 -2.80 11.03
C TYR A 111 -10.40 -3.99 10.55
N ARG A 112 -10.18 -5.19 11.11
CA ARG A 112 -10.98 -6.38 10.76
C ARG A 112 -12.44 -6.25 11.21
N ALA A 113 -12.70 -5.70 12.39
CA ALA A 113 -14.07 -5.42 12.83
C ALA A 113 -14.79 -4.42 11.90
N LYS A 114 -14.07 -3.44 11.36
CA LYS A 114 -14.60 -2.54 10.32
C LYS A 114 -14.91 -3.31 9.03
N LEU A 115 -14.06 -4.26 8.61
CA LEU A 115 -14.34 -5.12 7.45
C LEU A 115 -15.59 -5.98 7.67
N ASP A 116 -15.78 -6.55 8.85
CA ASP A 116 -16.98 -7.32 9.18
C ASP A 116 -18.23 -6.44 9.05
N THR A 117 -18.18 -5.22 9.60
CA THR A 117 -19.27 -4.24 9.50
C THR A 117 -19.54 -3.83 8.04
N ALA A 118 -18.50 -3.59 7.25
CA ALA A 118 -18.61 -3.30 5.82
C ALA A 118 -19.26 -4.47 5.05
N GLY A 119 -18.89 -5.71 5.39
CA GLY A 119 -19.45 -6.92 4.79
C GLY A 119 -20.94 -7.08 5.05
N LEU A 120 -21.43 -6.68 6.23
CA LEU A 120 -22.86 -6.67 6.56
C LEU A 120 -23.65 -5.63 5.76
N ALA A 121 -23.00 -4.55 5.32
CA ALA A 121 -23.62 -3.50 4.49
C ALA A 121 -23.65 -3.82 2.99
N MET A 122 -23.07 -4.96 2.58
CA MET A 122 -23.02 -5.44 1.20
C MET A 122 -23.91 -6.66 1.04
N ASP A 123 -24.46 -6.89 -0.16
CA ASP A 123 -25.04 -8.19 -0.49
C ASP A 123 -23.94 -9.22 -0.83
N GLU A 124 -24.34 -10.46 -1.12
CA GLU A 124 -23.39 -11.53 -1.43
C GLU A 124 -22.61 -11.28 -2.74
N ILE A 125 -23.28 -10.69 -3.75
CA ILE A 125 -22.69 -10.40 -5.05
C ILE A 125 -21.60 -9.35 -4.89
N GLU A 126 -21.89 -8.28 -4.15
CA GLU A 126 -20.97 -7.20 -3.88
C GLU A 126 -19.78 -7.65 -3.03
N ARG A 127 -20.03 -8.48 -1.99
CA ARG A 127 -18.93 -9.10 -1.22
C ARG A 127 -18.02 -9.96 -2.11
N ARG A 128 -18.61 -10.77 -3.00
CA ARG A 128 -17.83 -11.60 -3.95
C ARG A 128 -16.98 -10.71 -4.86
N ARG A 129 -17.58 -9.65 -5.40
CA ARG A 129 -16.90 -8.69 -6.28
C ARG A 129 -15.70 -8.04 -5.57
N VAL A 130 -15.85 -7.63 -4.30
CA VAL A 130 -14.74 -7.09 -3.49
C VAL A 130 -13.63 -8.14 -3.28
N VAL A 131 -13.99 -9.39 -2.99
CA VAL A 131 -13.01 -10.48 -2.85
C VAL A 131 -12.24 -10.73 -4.15
N ASP A 132 -12.91 -10.68 -5.30
CA ASP A 132 -12.23 -10.82 -6.58
C ASP A 132 -11.34 -9.61 -6.90
N GLU A 133 -11.74 -8.41 -6.48
CA GLU A 133 -10.88 -7.22 -6.55
C GLU A 133 -9.65 -7.35 -5.64
N CYS A 134 -9.74 -8.01 -4.47
CA CYS A 134 -8.56 -8.31 -3.65
C CYS A 134 -7.57 -9.18 -4.42
N LYS A 135 -8.03 -10.21 -5.13
CA LYS A 135 -7.14 -11.04 -5.97
C LYS A 135 -6.48 -10.19 -7.07
N ARG A 136 -7.25 -9.29 -7.70
CA ARG A 136 -6.72 -8.37 -8.69
C ARG A 136 -5.68 -7.42 -8.09
N ALA A 137 -5.89 -6.92 -6.87
CA ALA A 137 -4.91 -6.11 -6.16
C ALA A 137 -3.59 -6.86 -5.95
N PHE A 138 -3.62 -8.15 -5.58
CA PHE A 138 -2.43 -8.98 -5.50
C PHE A 138 -1.75 -9.16 -6.86
N THR A 139 -2.52 -9.43 -7.93
CA THR A 139 -1.99 -9.53 -9.31
C THR A 139 -1.29 -8.24 -9.73
N LEU A 140 -1.90 -7.07 -9.48
CA LEU A 140 -1.32 -5.77 -9.82
C LEU A 140 -0.04 -5.48 -9.02
N ASN A 141 0.00 -5.81 -7.73
CA ASN A 141 1.25 -5.72 -6.95
C ASN A 141 2.34 -6.64 -7.53
N GLY A 142 1.99 -7.88 -7.89
CA GLY A 142 2.91 -8.82 -8.52
C GLY A 142 3.48 -8.30 -9.84
N ALA A 143 2.64 -7.66 -10.66
CA ALA A 143 3.08 -7.04 -11.91
C ALA A 143 4.07 -5.89 -11.68
N VAL A 144 3.89 -5.08 -10.63
CA VAL A 144 4.88 -4.04 -10.27
C VAL A 144 6.24 -4.65 -9.94
N PHE A 145 6.28 -5.76 -9.20
CA PHE A 145 7.54 -6.45 -8.93
C PHE A 145 8.16 -7.06 -10.20
N ALA A 146 7.36 -7.63 -11.08
CA ALA A 146 7.84 -8.18 -12.36
C ALA A 146 8.42 -7.10 -13.28
N ASP A 147 7.79 -5.92 -13.33
CA ASP A 147 8.29 -4.76 -14.07
C ASP A 147 9.63 -4.27 -13.50
N LEU A 148 9.76 -4.24 -12.17
CA LEU A 148 11.01 -3.86 -11.50
C LEU A 148 12.13 -4.87 -11.78
N ASP A 149 11.85 -6.17 -11.71
CA ASP A 149 12.81 -7.24 -12.00
C ASP A 149 13.28 -7.19 -13.48
N THR A 150 12.35 -6.92 -14.40
CA THR A 150 12.69 -6.71 -15.82
C THR A 150 13.56 -5.47 -16.03
N ARG A 151 13.26 -4.37 -15.31
CA ARG A 151 14.00 -3.11 -15.42
C ARG A 151 15.39 -3.16 -14.79
N TYR A 152 15.52 -3.91 -13.70
CA TYR A 152 16.71 -4.03 -12.86
C TYR A 152 17.02 -5.52 -12.57
N PRO A 153 17.41 -6.29 -13.58
CA PRO A 153 17.70 -7.70 -13.39
C PRO A 153 18.87 -7.86 -12.42
N LEU A 154 18.78 -8.86 -11.54
CA LEU A 154 19.94 -9.27 -10.74
C LEU A 154 21.06 -9.71 -11.69
N SER A 155 22.15 -8.95 -11.74
CA SER A 155 23.37 -9.40 -12.41
C SER A 155 23.89 -10.64 -11.68
N ALA A 156 24.02 -11.75 -12.41
CA ALA A 156 24.60 -13.00 -11.92
C ALA A 156 26.08 -12.84 -11.52
#